data_AF-A0AAW4HA28-F1
#
_entry.id   AF-A0AAW4HA28-F1
#
_cell.length_a   1.000
_cell.length_b   1.000
_cell.length_c   1.000
_cell.angle_alpha   90.00
_cell.angle_beta   90.00
_cell.angle_gamma   90.00
#
_symmetry.space_group_name_H-M   'P 1'
#
loop_
_entity.id
_entity.type
_entity.pdbx_description
1 polymer ?
#
loop_
_entity_poly.entity_id
_entity_poly.type
_entity_poly.pdbx_seq_one_letter_code
_entity_poly.pdbx_strand_id
1 'polypeptide(L)'
;MVELMELLIGLLNDMFFAAIPAVGFALVFNVPPRALIYCALGGAIGHGSRYLMMKFGIPIEWATFFAATLVGMIGVYWSRRLLAHPKVFTVAALIPMVPGVFTFKAMIAMVEINHLGYTPELVAVCMENFLKAMFIIAGLAVGLAVPGLLFYRRRPIV
;
A
#
# COMPACT_ATOMS: atom_id res chain seq x y z
N MET A 1 5.24 -2.63 -29.64
CA MET A 1 6.31 -3.40 -28.97
C MET A 1 7.08 -2.58 -27.95
N VAL A 2 7.43 -1.31 -28.25
CA VAL A 2 8.14 -0.42 -27.31
C VAL A 2 7.33 -0.14 -26.03
N GLU A 3 6.05 0.22 -26.14
CA GLU A 3 5.18 0.49 -24.97
C GLU A 3 5.04 -0.69 -24.02
N LEU A 4 4.93 -1.92 -24.56
CA LEU A 4 4.85 -3.13 -23.73
C LEU A 4 6.17 -3.37 -22.99
N MET A 5 7.31 -3.14 -23.65
CA MET A 5 8.62 -3.26 -23.04
C MET A 5 8.80 -2.26 -21.88
N GLU A 6 8.41 -1.00 -22.09
CA GLU A 6 8.46 0.04 -21.06
C GLU A 6 7.56 -0.28 -19.87
N LEU A 7 6.35 -0.79 -20.13
CA LEU A 7 5.43 -1.22 -19.07
C LEU A 7 6.04 -2.35 -18.23
N LEU A 8 6.62 -3.37 -18.87
CA LEU A 8 7.20 -4.51 -18.17
C LEU A 8 8.44 -4.10 -17.36
N ILE A 9 9.32 -3.29 -17.92
CA ILE A 9 10.51 -2.77 -17.20
C ILE A 9 10.07 -1.89 -16.03
N GLY A 10 9.10 -1.00 -16.25
CA GLY A 10 8.53 -0.15 -15.21
C GLY A 10 7.93 -0.96 -14.07
N LEU A 11 7.14 -2.00 -14.40
CA LEU A 11 6.55 -2.90 -13.42
C LEU A 11 7.62 -3.67 -12.61
N LEU A 12 8.63 -4.22 -13.28
CA LEU A 12 9.70 -4.97 -12.61
C LEU A 12 10.48 -4.07 -11.64
N ASN A 13 10.81 -2.84 -12.05
CA ASN A 13 11.45 -1.86 -11.18
C ASN A 13 10.56 -1.49 -9.98
N ASP A 14 9.29 -1.20 -10.24
CA ASP A 14 8.31 -0.87 -9.20
C ASP A 14 8.19 -1.99 -8.14
N MET A 15 8.06 -3.23 -8.60
CA MET A 15 7.99 -4.41 -7.74
C MET A 15 9.29 -4.63 -6.94
N PHE A 16 10.45 -4.48 -7.58
CA PHE A 16 11.75 -4.65 -6.94
C PHE A 16 11.98 -3.61 -5.84
N PHE A 17 11.77 -2.33 -6.14
CA PHE A 17 11.97 -1.26 -5.16
C PHE A 17 10.93 -1.28 -4.05
N ALA A 18 9.71 -1.77 -4.29
CA ALA A 18 8.71 -1.94 -3.24
C ALA A 18 9.05 -3.08 -2.27
N ALA A 19 9.72 -4.15 -2.74
CA ALA A 19 10.12 -5.26 -1.89
C ALA A 19 11.13 -4.86 -0.80
N ILE A 20 12.02 -3.91 -1.10
CA ILE A 20 13.08 -3.45 -0.17
C ILE A 20 12.50 -2.86 1.13
N PRO A 21 11.65 -1.81 1.12
CA PRO A 21 11.02 -1.29 2.32
C PRO A 21 10.08 -2.31 2.97
N ALA A 22 9.42 -3.18 2.21
CA ALA A 22 8.60 -4.25 2.80
C ALA A 22 9.44 -5.21 3.67
N VAL A 23 10.64 -5.61 3.22
CA VAL A 23 11.57 -6.42 4.02
C VAL A 23 12.14 -5.60 5.18
N GLY A 24 12.56 -4.36 4.93
CA GLY A 24 13.11 -3.47 5.96
C GLY A 24 12.15 -3.30 7.15
N PHE A 25 10.88 -3.03 6.89
CA PHE A 25 9.87 -2.94 7.95
C PHE A 25 9.49 -4.31 8.54
N ALA A 26 9.52 -5.39 7.76
CA ALA A 26 9.34 -6.73 8.31
C ALA A 26 10.42 -7.05 9.37
N LEU A 27 11.67 -6.64 9.15
CA LEU A 27 12.75 -6.76 10.13
C LEU A 27 12.46 -5.91 11.37
N VAL A 28 12.00 -4.66 11.21
CA VAL A 28 11.59 -3.78 12.32
C VAL A 28 10.46 -4.40 13.15
N PHE A 29 9.55 -5.12 12.50
CA PHE A 29 8.47 -5.84 13.18
C PHE A 29 8.86 -7.23 13.69
N ASN A 30 10.14 -7.57 13.71
CA ASN A 30 10.66 -8.86 14.18
C ASN A 30 10.02 -10.06 13.47
N VAL A 31 9.73 -9.93 12.18
CA VAL A 31 9.23 -11.05 11.36
C VAL A 31 10.32 -12.12 11.26
N PRO A 32 10.01 -13.41 11.49
CA PRO A 32 11.00 -14.49 11.40
C PRO A 32 11.72 -14.50 10.03
N PRO A 33 13.03 -14.82 9.96
CA PRO A 33 13.78 -14.79 8.70
C PRO A 33 13.14 -15.60 7.56
N ARG A 34 12.56 -16.76 7.89
CA ARG A 34 11.86 -17.63 6.93
C ARG A 34 10.59 -16.99 6.33
N ALA A 35 10.02 -16.01 7.02
CA ALA A 35 8.82 -15.28 6.60
C ALA A 35 9.12 -14.01 5.77
N LEU A 36 10.36 -13.50 5.79
CA LEU A 36 10.75 -12.25 5.11
C LEU A 36 10.53 -12.29 3.59
N ILE A 37 10.75 -13.45 2.97
CA ILE A 37 10.51 -13.63 1.53
C ILE A 37 9.04 -13.38 1.17
N TYR A 38 8.09 -13.73 2.05
CA TYR A 38 6.67 -13.49 1.83
C TYR A 38 6.31 -12.01 2.02
N CYS A 39 7.01 -11.29 2.90
CA CYS A 39 6.88 -9.83 3.00
C CYS A 39 7.38 -9.14 1.73
N ALA A 40 8.54 -9.57 1.20
CA ALA A 40 9.09 -9.07 -0.06
C ALA A 40 8.13 -9.30 -1.23
N LEU A 41 7.64 -10.53 -1.39
CA LEU A 41 6.68 -10.89 -2.42
C LEU A 41 5.35 -10.15 -2.25
N GLY A 42 4.85 -10.03 -1.02
CA GLY A 42 3.64 -9.28 -0.72
C GLY A 42 3.77 -7.80 -1.09
N GLY A 43 4.92 -7.17 -0.77
CA GLY A 43 5.20 -5.78 -1.14
C GLY A 43 5.31 -5.59 -2.65
N ALA A 44 6.02 -6.49 -3.34
CA ALA A 44 6.12 -6.49 -4.78
C ALA A 44 4.75 -6.64 -5.46
N ILE A 45 3.95 -7.64 -5.06
CA ILE A 45 2.61 -7.88 -5.63
C ILE A 45 1.67 -6.72 -5.32
N GLY A 46 1.67 -6.23 -4.09
CA GLY A 46 0.83 -5.10 -3.68
C GLY A 46 1.12 -3.85 -4.52
N HIS A 47 2.37 -3.38 -4.48
CA HIS A 47 2.73 -2.15 -5.18
C HIS A 47 2.67 -2.32 -6.70
N GLY A 48 3.11 -3.46 -7.25
CA GLY A 48 3.03 -3.76 -8.68
C GLY A 48 1.60 -3.83 -9.20
N SER A 49 0.66 -4.40 -8.44
CA SER A 49 -0.76 -4.39 -8.82
C SER A 49 -1.35 -2.99 -8.83
N ARG A 50 -1.00 -2.16 -7.84
CA ARG A 50 -1.35 -0.73 -7.81
C ARG A 50 -0.76 0.02 -8.99
N TYR A 51 0.51 -0.20 -9.32
CA TYR A 51 1.19 0.40 -10.47
C TYR A 51 0.47 0.07 -11.79
N LEU A 52 0.14 -1.21 -12.01
CA LEU A 52 -0.60 -1.63 -13.20
C LEU A 52 -1.96 -0.94 -13.30
N MET A 53 -2.74 -0.94 -12.21
CA MET A 53 -4.05 -0.28 -12.19
C MET A 53 -3.93 1.21 -12.54
N MET A 54 -2.92 1.91 -11.99
CA MET A 54 -2.66 3.31 -12.32
C MET A 54 -2.27 3.53 -13.79
N LYS A 55 -1.50 2.61 -14.39
CA LYS A 55 -1.16 2.67 -15.83
C LYS A 55 -2.39 2.52 -16.73
N PHE A 56 -3.43 1.85 -16.26
CA PHE A 56 -4.72 1.74 -16.96
C PHE A 56 -5.75 2.81 -16.55
N GLY A 57 -5.30 3.89 -15.89
CA GLY A 57 -6.15 5.05 -15.59
C GLY A 57 -6.98 4.94 -14.31
N ILE A 58 -6.80 3.88 -13.50
CA ILE A 58 -7.47 3.79 -12.20
C ILE A 58 -6.81 4.78 -11.23
N PRO A 59 -7.60 5.62 -10.53
CA PRO A 59 -7.06 6.53 -9.52
C PRO A 59 -6.29 5.81 -8.42
N ILE A 60 -5.28 6.48 -7.87
CA ILE A 60 -4.34 5.91 -6.91
C ILE A 60 -5.03 5.37 -5.66
N GLU A 61 -6.14 5.97 -5.24
CA GLU A 61 -6.96 5.61 -4.09
C GLU A 61 -7.60 4.22 -4.31
N TRP A 62 -8.29 4.06 -5.44
CA TRP A 62 -8.93 2.80 -5.83
C TRP A 62 -7.91 1.70 -6.11
N ALA A 63 -6.83 2.05 -6.82
CA ALA A 63 -5.73 1.12 -7.08
C ALA A 63 -5.13 0.60 -5.76
N THR A 64 -4.95 1.49 -4.77
CA THR A 64 -4.44 1.09 -3.46
C THR A 64 -5.42 0.20 -2.70
N PHE A 65 -6.72 0.51 -2.75
CA PHE A 65 -7.76 -0.32 -2.13
C PHE A 65 -7.73 -1.76 -2.68
N PHE A 66 -7.80 -1.93 -4.00
CA PHE A 66 -7.81 -3.25 -4.62
C PHE A 66 -6.48 -4.00 -4.41
N ALA A 67 -5.35 -3.30 -4.45
CA ALA A 67 -4.04 -3.88 -4.14
C ALA A 67 -3.94 -4.37 -2.70
N ALA A 68 -4.45 -3.59 -1.74
CA ALA A 68 -4.48 -3.98 -0.33
C ALA A 68 -5.39 -5.18 -0.09
N THR A 69 -6.54 -5.24 -0.76
CA THR A 69 -7.40 -6.43 -0.74
C THR A 69 -6.68 -7.64 -1.31
N LEU A 70 -6.03 -7.52 -2.48
CA LEU A 70 -5.27 -8.61 -3.08
C LEU A 70 -4.20 -9.16 -2.11
N VAL A 71 -3.37 -8.29 -1.53
CA VAL A 71 -2.35 -8.68 -0.55
C VAL A 71 -2.99 -9.31 0.69
N GLY A 72 -4.11 -8.78 1.16
CA GLY A 72 -4.85 -9.37 2.28
C GLY A 72 -5.35 -10.79 1.97
N MET A 73 -5.90 -11.02 0.78
CA MET A 73 -6.38 -12.34 0.33
C MET A 73 -5.22 -13.34 0.26
N ILE A 74 -4.10 -12.91 -0.31
CA ILE A 74 -2.85 -13.70 -0.37
C ILE A 74 -2.34 -13.99 1.04
N GLY A 75 -2.39 -13.01 1.95
CA GLY A 75 -1.99 -13.17 3.35
C GLY A 75 -2.82 -14.22 4.09
N VAL A 76 -4.13 -14.27 3.86
CA VAL A 76 -5.03 -15.31 4.41
C VAL A 76 -4.73 -16.69 3.81
N TYR A 77 -4.32 -16.75 2.54
CA TYR A 77 -3.88 -18.00 1.93
C TYR A 77 -2.56 -18.48 2.53
N TRP A 78 -1.55 -17.60 2.63
CA TRP A 78 -0.26 -17.91 3.23
C TRP A 78 -0.37 -18.26 4.71
N SER A 79 -1.28 -17.63 5.47
CA SER A 79 -1.46 -17.94 6.88
C SER A 79 -1.85 -19.39 7.12
N ARG A 80 -2.70 -19.95 6.27
CA ARG A 80 -3.11 -21.36 6.34
C ARG A 80 -1.99 -22.31 5.93
N ARG A 81 -1.19 -21.93 4.92
CA ARG A 81 -0.08 -22.75 4.41
C ARG A 81 1.12 -22.76 5.35
N LEU A 82 1.44 -21.62 5.96
CA LEU A 82 2.65 -21.40 6.76
C LEU A 82 2.39 -21.45 8.27
N LEU A 83 1.13 -21.68 8.67
CA LEU A 83 0.71 -21.73 10.08
C LEU A 83 1.13 -20.47 10.87
N ALA A 84 1.05 -19.31 10.23
CA ALA A 84 1.42 -18.01 10.78
C ALA A 84 0.28 -17.02 10.62
N HIS A 85 0.13 -16.10 11.56
CA HIS A 85 -0.96 -15.11 11.48
C HIS A 85 -0.81 -14.20 10.24
N PRO A 86 -1.88 -13.88 9.46
CA PRO A 86 -1.77 -13.11 8.22
C PRO A 86 -0.97 -11.80 8.35
N LYS A 87 -1.14 -11.12 9.49
CA LYS A 87 -0.47 -9.84 9.81
C LYS A 87 1.07 -9.92 9.80
N VAL A 88 1.65 -11.12 9.97
CA VAL A 88 3.11 -11.34 9.86
C VAL A 88 3.62 -10.89 8.50
N PHE A 89 2.82 -11.08 7.44
CA PHE A 89 3.19 -10.75 6.06
C PHE A 89 2.56 -9.44 5.60
N THR A 90 1.26 -9.26 5.84
CA THR A 90 0.47 -8.22 5.19
C THR A 90 0.78 -6.82 5.70
N VAL A 91 1.12 -6.66 6.99
CA VAL A 91 1.40 -5.33 7.55
C VAL A 91 2.66 -4.74 6.93
N ALA A 92 3.76 -5.51 6.90
CA ALA A 92 5.00 -5.08 6.28
C ALA A 92 4.88 -4.90 4.76
N ALA A 93 4.15 -5.80 4.08
CA ALA A 93 3.93 -5.75 2.64
C ALA A 93 3.21 -4.48 2.16
N LEU A 94 2.34 -3.88 2.97
CA LEU A 94 1.57 -2.69 2.56
C LEU A 94 2.29 -1.36 2.82
N ILE A 95 3.39 -1.36 3.57
CA ILE A 95 4.12 -0.14 3.92
C ILE A 95 4.61 0.67 2.72
N PRO A 96 5.12 0.06 1.63
CA PRO A 96 5.55 0.83 0.45
C PRO A 96 4.42 1.65 -0.19
N MET A 97 3.15 1.32 0.08
CA MET A 97 1.98 2.05 -0.45
C MET A 97 1.45 3.14 0.49
N VAL A 98 2.04 3.31 1.68
CA VAL A 98 1.65 4.38 2.61
C VAL A 98 1.99 5.74 1.99
N PRO A 99 1.05 6.71 1.95
CA PRO A 99 1.17 7.93 1.15
C PRO A 99 2.05 9.01 1.80
N GLY A 100 3.23 8.66 2.30
CA GLY A 100 4.11 9.56 3.04
C GLY A 100 4.44 10.85 2.27
N VAL A 101 4.74 10.76 0.97
CA VAL A 101 5.03 11.94 0.14
C VAL A 101 3.86 12.91 0.06
N PHE A 102 2.62 12.42 -0.06
CA PHE A 102 1.43 13.27 -0.06
C PHE A 102 1.26 13.94 1.31
N THR A 103 1.41 13.18 2.40
CA THR A 103 1.36 13.75 3.76
C THR A 103 2.41 14.84 3.95
N PHE A 104 3.66 14.60 3.55
CA PHE A 104 4.73 15.60 3.66
C PHE A 104 4.45 16.86 2.84
N LYS A 105 3.98 16.72 1.59
CA LYS A 105 3.60 17.87 0.76
C LYS A 105 2.47 18.70 1.38
N ALA A 106 1.45 18.04 1.95
CA ALA A 106 0.38 18.73 2.65
C ALA A 106 0.88 19.50 3.87
N MET A 107 1.77 18.88 4.67
CA MET A 107 2.38 19.53 5.84
C MET A 107 3.26 20.72 5.43
N ILE A 108 4.08 20.58 4.39
CA ILE A 108 4.92 21.68 3.87
C ILE A 108 4.03 22.84 3.42
N ALA A 109 2.99 22.58 2.63
CA ALA A 109 2.06 23.62 2.19
C ALA A 109 1.37 24.32 3.36
N MET A 110 1.00 23.57 4.42
CA MET A 110 0.43 24.15 5.64
C MET A 110 1.41 25.07 6.38
N VAL A 111 2.69 24.68 6.46
CA VAL A 111 3.76 25.52 7.04
C VAL A 111 3.97 26.78 6.18
N GLU A 112 3.99 26.64 4.86
CA GLU A 112 4.13 27.79 3.94
C GLU A 112 2.96 28.76 4.05
N ILE A 113 1.71 28.29 4.19
CA ILE A 113 0.55 29.15 4.45
C ILE A 113 0.72 29.94 5.76
N ASN A 114 1.29 29.32 6.80
CA ASN A 114 1.54 29.99 8.06
C ASN A 114 2.62 31.09 7.96
N HIS A 115 3.69 30.85 7.19
CA HIS A 115 4.82 31.77 7.09
C HIS A 115 4.68 32.83 6.00
N LEU A 116 4.17 32.46 4.83
CA LEU A 116 4.09 33.31 3.64
C LEU A 116 2.68 33.91 3.45
N GLY A 117 1.69 33.37 4.15
CA GLY A 117 0.29 33.77 4.05
C GLY A 117 -0.51 32.93 3.05
N TYR A 118 -1.79 33.28 2.94
CA TYR A 118 -2.74 32.59 2.09
C TYR A 118 -2.47 32.84 0.60
N THR A 119 -2.37 31.76 -0.18
CA THR A 119 -2.53 31.80 -1.64
C THR A 119 -3.46 30.66 -2.10
N PRO A 120 -4.28 30.87 -3.15
CA PRO A 120 -5.14 29.82 -3.68
C PRO A 120 -4.37 28.55 -4.08
N GLU A 121 -3.16 28.72 -4.60
CA GLU A 121 -2.30 27.63 -5.06
C GLU A 121 -1.80 26.78 -3.88
N LEU A 122 -1.34 27.41 -2.79
CA LEU A 122 -0.88 26.69 -1.60
C LEU A 122 -2.02 25.93 -0.94
N VAL A 123 -3.21 26.52 -0.88
CA VAL A 123 -4.40 25.86 -0.33
C VAL A 123 -4.80 24.67 -1.21
N ALA A 124 -4.76 24.80 -2.53
CA ALA A 124 -5.05 23.70 -3.45
C ALA A 124 -4.06 22.54 -3.25
N VAL A 125 -2.75 22.83 -3.19
CA VAL A 125 -1.71 21.82 -2.94
C VAL A 125 -1.92 21.13 -1.59
N CYS A 126 -2.19 21.90 -0.54
CA CYS A 126 -2.46 21.37 0.79
C CYS A 126 -3.67 20.42 0.78
N MET A 127 -4.81 20.88 0.24
CA MET A 127 -6.06 20.11 0.23
C MET A 127 -5.98 18.88 -0.66
N GLU A 128 -5.40 18.97 -1.86
CA GLU A 128 -5.27 17.84 -2.78
C GLU A 128 -4.40 16.74 -2.18
N ASN A 129 -3.22 17.09 -1.66
CA ASN A 129 -2.32 16.10 -1.08
C ASN A 129 -2.88 15.51 0.22
N PHE A 130 -3.55 16.33 1.04
CA PHE A 130 -4.21 15.86 2.26
C PHE A 130 -5.32 14.85 1.94
N LEU A 131 -6.21 15.18 1.01
CA LEU A 131 -7.31 14.30 0.61
C LEU A 131 -6.80 13.01 -0.03
N LYS A 132 -5.80 13.09 -0.93
CA LYS A 132 -5.15 11.90 -1.50
C LYS A 132 -4.57 11.01 -0.41
N ALA A 133 -3.81 11.58 0.54
CA ALA A 133 -3.23 10.81 1.64
C ALA A 133 -4.31 10.12 2.48
N MET A 134 -5.37 10.85 2.86
CA MET A 134 -6.49 10.32 3.63
C MET A 134 -7.19 9.17 2.91
N PHE A 135 -7.51 9.32 1.63
CA PHE A 135 -8.19 8.27 0.86
C PHE A 135 -7.30 7.05 0.59
N ILE A 136 -6.00 7.24 0.36
CA ILE A 136 -5.06 6.12 0.23
C ILE A 136 -4.98 5.34 1.56
N ILE A 137 -4.88 6.02 2.70
CA ILE A 137 -4.87 5.37 4.02
C ILE A 137 -6.19 4.62 4.27
N ALA A 138 -7.33 5.25 3.97
CA ALA A 138 -8.64 4.61 4.08
C ALA A 138 -8.74 3.38 3.16
N GLY A 139 -8.26 3.49 1.92
CA GLY A 139 -8.20 2.39 0.96
C GLY A 139 -7.34 1.23 1.46
N LEU A 140 -6.15 1.50 2.02
CA LEU A 140 -5.30 0.49 2.64
C LEU A 140 -6.01 -0.22 3.80
N ALA A 141 -6.61 0.56 4.71
CA ALA A 141 -7.25 0.04 5.91
C ALA A 141 -8.48 -0.84 5.58
N VAL A 142 -9.38 -0.32 4.74
CA VAL A 142 -10.59 -1.05 4.33
C VAL A 142 -10.20 -2.24 3.46
N GLY A 143 -9.31 -2.04 2.47
CA GLY A 143 -8.88 -3.08 1.55
C GLY A 143 -8.26 -4.28 2.26
N LEU A 144 -7.37 -4.04 3.23
CA LEU A 144 -6.77 -5.09 4.04
C LEU A 144 -7.80 -5.81 4.95
N ALA A 145 -8.87 -5.12 5.37
CA ALA A 145 -9.91 -5.71 6.22
C ALA A 145 -10.86 -6.64 5.47
N VAL A 146 -11.02 -6.48 4.15
CA VAL A 146 -11.97 -7.27 3.32
C VAL A 146 -11.85 -8.78 3.51
N PRO A 147 -10.68 -9.43 3.41
CA PRO A 147 -10.56 -10.88 3.64
C PRO A 147 -10.98 -11.30 5.05
N GLY A 148 -10.68 -10.46 6.05
CA GLY A 148 -11.13 -10.64 7.43
C GLY A 148 -12.66 -10.69 7.51
N LEU A 149 -13.33 -9.74 6.85
CA LEU A 149 -14.79 -9.66 6.83
C LEU A 149 -15.45 -10.80 6.06
N LEU A 150 -14.81 -11.28 4.98
CA LEU A 150 -15.36 -12.34 4.13
C LEU A 150 -15.13 -13.75 4.71
N PHE A 151 -13.96 -14.03 5.27
CA PHE A 151 -13.58 -15.38 5.67
C PHE A 151 -13.59 -15.63 7.18
N TYR A 152 -13.40 -14.61 8.01
CA TYR A 152 -13.39 -14.79 9.47
C TYR A 152 -14.79 -14.56 10.02
N ARG A 153 -15.48 -15.66 10.29
CA ARG A 153 -16.81 -15.66 10.93
C ARG A 153 -16.71 -15.16 12.37
N ARG A 154 -17.53 -14.17 12.74
CA ARG A 154 -17.52 -13.55 14.09
C ARG A 154 -18.33 -14.28 15.17
N ARG A 155 -19.13 -15.30 14.81
CA ARG A 155 -19.96 -16.06 15.77
C ARG A 155 -19.61 -17.56 15.76
N PRO A 156 -19.41 -18.19 16.93
CA PRO A 156 -19.27 -19.64 17.03
C PRO A 156 -20.57 -20.33 16.58
N ILE A 157 -20.46 -21.59 16.12
CA ILE A 157 -21.61 -22.41 15.65
C ILE A 157 -22.39 -22.99 16.84
N VAL A 158 -21.91 -22.80 18.06
CA VAL A 158 -22.55 -23.17 19.31
C VAL A 158 -22.45 -21.99 20.27
#